data_AF-A0A7J2KVZ2-F1
#
_entry.id   AF-A0A7J2KVZ2-F1
#
_cell.length_a   1.000
_cell.length_b   1.000
_cell.length_c   1.000
_cell.angle_alpha   90.00
_cell.angle_beta   90.00
_cell.angle_gamma   90.00
#
_symmetry.space_group_name_H-M   'P 1'
#
loop_
_entity.id
_entity.type
_entity.pdbx_description
1 polymer ?
#
loop_
_entity_poly.entity_id
_entity_poly.type
_entity_poly.pdbx_seq_one_letter_code
_entity_poly.pdbx_strand_id
1 'polypeptide(L)'
;MACYYGIDIALENIFTDENGTKRVGETPQALLDICDRVSKDNLGVNIDVGHVFISSTIYNLKIEDYFNTLRDYIIHMHIHNNHGIEKTPWDEHLPIFTGLIDYRELQHLIIGRNIILEIRSGSTDGISASLEFMKGKKRLAPLASVA
;
A
#
# COMPACT_ATOMS: atom_id res chain seq x y z
N MET A 1 20.67 -12.44 -11.12
CA MET A 1 19.70 -13.21 -11.93
C MET A 1 18.71 -12.28 -12.61
N ALA A 2 17.89 -11.51 -11.89
CA ALA A 2 16.90 -10.59 -12.49
C ALA A 2 17.52 -9.54 -13.44
N CYS A 3 18.65 -8.95 -13.06
CA CYS A 3 19.42 -8.02 -13.89
C CYS A 3 19.79 -8.57 -15.28
N TYR A 4 20.07 -9.88 -15.41
CA TYR A 4 20.41 -10.51 -16.70
C TYR A 4 19.24 -10.52 -17.69
N TYR A 5 18.02 -10.30 -17.20
CA TYR A 5 16.80 -10.26 -18.00
C TYR A 5 16.17 -8.85 -18.03
N GLY A 6 16.83 -7.83 -17.47
CA GLY A 6 16.28 -6.47 -17.38
C GLY A 6 15.03 -6.39 -16.48
N ILE A 7 14.96 -7.23 -15.45
CA ILE A 7 13.84 -7.30 -14.52
C ILE A 7 14.20 -6.54 -13.24
N ASP A 8 13.34 -5.61 -12.83
CA ASP A 8 13.39 -4.99 -11.51
C ASP A 8 12.74 -5.89 -10.45
N ILE A 9 13.32 -5.92 -9.26
CA ILE A 9 12.77 -6.61 -8.09
C ILE A 9 12.11 -5.56 -7.21
N ALA A 10 10.86 -5.80 -6.83
CA ALA A 10 10.14 -4.97 -5.86
C ALA A 10 9.99 -5.74 -4.54
N LEU A 11 10.56 -5.20 -3.46
CA LEU A 11 10.32 -5.70 -2.10
C LEU A 11 9.03 -5.08 -1.56
N GLU A 12 8.09 -5.92 -1.16
CA GLU A 12 6.82 -5.45 -0.61
C GLU A 12 6.91 -5.17 0.90
N ASN A 13 6.29 -4.08 1.37
CA ASN A 13 6.10 -3.88 2.80
C ASN A 13 5.06 -4.87 3.32
N ILE A 14 5.36 -5.48 4.46
CA ILE A 14 4.49 -6.47 5.11
C ILE A 14 4.15 -5.99 6.53
N PHE A 15 3.30 -6.71 7.25
CA PHE A 15 2.85 -6.30 8.58
C PHE A 15 2.82 -7.50 9.54
N THR A 16 2.89 -7.21 10.84
CA THR A 16 2.63 -8.18 11.91
C THR A 16 1.17 -8.61 11.80
N ASP A 17 0.92 -9.90 11.59
CA ASP A 17 -0.45 -10.40 11.40
C ASP A 17 -1.26 -10.43 12.70
N GLU A 18 -2.56 -10.72 12.60
CA GLU A 18 -3.49 -10.74 13.73
C GLU A 18 -3.13 -11.76 14.83
N ASN A 19 -2.24 -12.71 14.54
CA ASN A 19 -1.73 -13.67 15.50
C ASN A 19 -0.44 -13.20 16.20
N GLY A 20 0.05 -12.00 15.87
CA GLY A 20 1.29 -11.43 16.41
C GLY A 20 2.55 -11.95 15.71
N THR A 21 2.43 -12.56 14.53
CA THR A 21 3.60 -13.05 13.78
C THR A 21 4.33 -11.86 13.15
N LYS A 22 5.44 -11.48 13.77
CA LYS A 22 6.32 -10.42 13.25
C LYS A 22 6.95 -10.83 11.92
N ARG A 23 7.11 -9.85 11.04
CA ARG A 23 7.71 -9.97 9.72
C ARG A 23 8.84 -8.94 9.56
N VAL A 24 9.60 -9.05 8.48
CA VAL A 24 10.74 -8.16 8.22
C VAL A 24 10.32 -7.09 7.22
N GLY A 25 10.71 -5.83 7.46
CA GLY A 25 10.33 -4.72 6.59
C GLY A 25 8.93 -4.15 6.87
N GLU A 26 8.50 -4.19 8.13
CA GLU A 26 7.17 -3.68 8.51
C GLU A 26 7.10 -2.15 8.64
N THR A 27 8.24 -1.50 8.89
CA THR A 27 8.35 -0.05 9.01
C THR A 27 9.15 0.52 7.84
N PRO A 28 8.99 1.81 7.52
CA PRO A 28 9.68 2.36 6.37
C PRO A 28 11.20 2.42 6.56
N GLN A 29 11.66 2.64 7.80
CA GLN A 29 13.10 2.57 8.11
C GLN A 29 13.64 1.16 7.95
N ALA A 30 12.89 0.12 8.35
CA ALA A 30 13.33 -1.25 8.17
C ALA A 30 13.46 -1.63 6.69
N LEU A 31 12.56 -1.15 5.83
CA LEU A 31 12.65 -1.35 4.38
C LEU A 31 13.82 -0.57 3.76
N LEU A 32 14.02 0.68 4.16
CA LEU A 32 15.15 1.49 3.72
C LEU A 32 16.47 0.82 4.08
N ASP A 33 16.61 0.35 5.32
CA ASP A 33 17.80 -0.36 5.79
C ASP A 33 18.09 -1.63 4.96
N ILE A 34 17.06 -2.33 4.48
CA ILE A 34 17.22 -3.50 3.60
C ILE A 34 17.70 -3.06 2.21
N CYS A 35 17.07 -2.03 1.65
CA CYS A 35 17.42 -1.52 0.32
C CYS A 35 18.87 -0.99 0.28
N ASP A 36 19.26 -0.20 1.29
CA ASP A 36 20.59 0.39 1.39
C ASP A 36 21.71 -0.66 1.54
N ARG A 37 21.41 -1.83 2.10
CA ARG A 37 22.38 -2.94 2.24
C ARG A 37 22.66 -3.68 0.93
N VAL A 38 21.71 -3.70 -0.02
CA VAL A 38 21.77 -4.54 -1.22
C VAL A 38 22.18 -3.76 -2.47
N SER A 39 22.21 -2.43 -2.41
CA SER A 39 22.30 -1.50 -3.56
C SER A 39 20.99 -1.39 -4.34
N LYS A 40 20.79 -0.22 -4.95
CA LYS A 40 19.56 0.18 -5.63
C LYS A 40 19.45 -0.34 -7.07
N ASP A 41 20.55 -0.82 -7.66
CA ASP A 41 20.52 -1.34 -9.02
C ASP A 41 19.46 -2.46 -9.13
N ASN A 42 18.46 -2.27 -10.01
CA ASN A 42 17.34 -3.18 -10.23
C ASN A 42 16.55 -3.62 -8.98
N LEU A 43 16.58 -2.81 -7.91
CA LEU A 43 15.82 -3.03 -6.68
C LEU A 43 14.98 -1.79 -6.35
N GLY A 44 13.72 -2.03 -6.03
CA GLY A 44 12.83 -1.02 -5.46
C GLY A 44 11.84 -1.63 -4.48
N VAL A 45 10.85 -0.85 -4.11
CA VAL A 45 9.79 -1.20 -3.17
C VAL A 45 8.44 -1.24 -3.88
N ASN A 46 7.66 -2.28 -3.56
CA ASN A 46 6.23 -2.32 -3.81
C ASN A 46 5.52 -1.81 -2.55
N ILE A 47 4.87 -0.64 -2.62
CA ILE A 47 4.07 -0.16 -1.50
C ILE A 47 2.68 -0.77 -1.58
N ASP A 48 2.40 -1.71 -0.68
CA ASP A 48 1.06 -2.13 -0.34
C ASP A 48 0.44 -1.16 0.69
N VAL A 49 -0.54 -0.38 0.23
CA VAL A 49 -1.18 0.66 1.04
C VAL A 49 -2.04 0.07 2.16
N GLY A 50 -2.62 -1.11 1.95
CA GLY A 50 -3.41 -1.78 2.99
C GLY A 50 -2.54 -2.26 4.15
N HIS A 51 -1.38 -2.81 3.84
CA HIS A 51 -0.36 -3.16 4.83
C HIS A 51 0.18 -1.90 5.53
N VAL A 52 0.43 -0.81 4.79
CA VAL A 52 0.87 0.47 5.39
C VAL A 52 -0.13 0.95 6.42
N PHE A 53 -1.43 0.92 6.14
CA PHE A 53 -2.47 1.35 7.10
C PHE A 53 -2.44 0.54 8.40
N ILE A 54 -2.31 -0.79 8.30
CA ILE A 54 -2.19 -1.68 9.46
C ILE A 54 -0.92 -1.38 10.25
N SER A 55 0.25 -1.36 9.59
CA SER A 55 1.52 -1.08 10.25
C SER A 55 1.56 0.32 10.85
N SER A 56 0.98 1.33 10.20
CA SER A 56 0.83 2.68 10.73
C SER A 56 0.04 2.71 12.04
N THR A 57 -1.00 1.88 12.16
CA THR A 57 -1.78 1.78 13.39
C THR A 57 -0.99 1.06 14.49
N ILE A 58 -0.31 -0.06 14.17
CA ILE A 58 0.49 -0.85 15.13
C ILE A 58 1.66 -0.03 15.69
N TYR A 59 2.37 0.69 14.82
CA TYR A 59 3.60 1.41 15.17
C TYR A 59 3.39 2.90 15.44
N ASN A 60 2.15 3.39 15.39
CA ASN A 60 1.80 4.81 15.54
C ASN A 60 2.61 5.72 14.59
N LEU A 61 2.63 5.34 13.31
CA LEU A 61 3.30 6.06 12.22
C LEU A 61 2.28 6.72 11.30
N LYS A 62 2.68 7.80 10.62
CA LYS A 62 1.85 8.37 9.55
C LYS A 62 2.04 7.55 8.27
N ILE A 63 0.99 7.46 7.46
CA ILE A 63 1.06 6.78 6.16
C ILE A 63 2.14 7.45 5.29
N GLU A 64 2.18 8.78 5.31
CA GLU A 64 3.13 9.61 4.58
C GLU A 64 4.59 9.31 4.94
N ASP A 65 4.86 8.79 6.14
CA ASP A 65 6.23 8.44 6.56
C ASP A 65 6.80 7.34 5.63
N TYR A 66 5.97 6.42 5.14
CA TYR A 66 6.40 5.40 4.18
C TYR A 66 6.78 6.00 2.84
N PHE A 67 5.93 6.87 2.30
CA PHE A 67 6.14 7.51 1.01
C PHE A 67 7.32 8.48 1.01
N ASN A 68 7.51 9.22 2.12
CA ASN A 68 8.61 10.16 2.25
C ASN A 68 9.95 9.44 2.40
N THR A 69 10.01 8.41 3.24
CA THR A 69 11.25 7.65 3.50
C THR A 69 11.68 6.83 2.29
N LEU A 70 10.72 6.20 1.61
CA LEU A 70 11.00 5.26 0.52
C LEU A 70 10.85 5.90 -0.87
N ARG A 71 10.62 7.22 -0.95
CA ARG A 71 10.30 7.95 -2.19
C ARG A 71 11.12 7.52 -3.40
N ASP A 72 12.44 7.40 -3.21
CA ASP A 72 13.36 7.12 -4.28
C ASP A 72 13.41 5.62 -4.67
N TYR A 73 12.87 4.74 -3.83
CA TYR A 73 12.82 3.30 -4.05
C TYR A 73 11.45 2.81 -4.56
N ILE A 74 10.37 3.60 -4.46
CA ILE A 74 9.03 3.14 -4.85
C ILE A 74 8.93 2.99 -6.37
N ILE A 75 8.69 1.75 -6.82
CA ILE A 75 8.56 1.41 -8.25
C ILE A 75 7.19 0.80 -8.59
N HIS A 76 6.50 0.26 -7.59
CA HIS A 76 5.21 -0.42 -7.72
C HIS A 76 4.33 -0.14 -6.52
N MET A 77 3.01 -0.31 -6.69
CA MET A 77 2.06 -0.21 -5.59
C MET A 77 0.94 -1.24 -5.71
N HIS A 78 0.56 -1.80 -4.57
CA HIS A 78 -0.68 -2.55 -4.39
C HIS A 78 -1.72 -1.67 -3.70
N ILE A 79 -2.94 -1.71 -4.24
CA ILE A 79 -4.05 -0.85 -3.85
C ILE A 79 -5.27 -1.71 -3.54
N HIS A 80 -5.68 -1.66 -2.29
CA HIS A 80 -6.94 -2.22 -1.79
C HIS A 80 -7.30 -1.53 -0.48
N ASN A 81 -8.41 -1.91 0.13
CA ASN A 81 -8.84 -1.35 1.39
C ASN A 81 -9.05 -2.46 2.43
N ASN A 82 -9.10 -2.08 3.70
CA ASN A 82 -9.38 -2.95 4.83
C ASN A 82 -9.88 -2.11 6.01
N HIS A 83 -10.34 -2.75 7.08
CA HIS A 83 -10.69 -2.09 8.34
C HIS A 83 -9.55 -2.13 9.37
N GLY A 84 -8.34 -2.47 8.93
CA GLY A 84 -7.17 -2.58 9.78
C GLY A 84 -7.37 -3.51 10.99
N ILE A 85 -6.85 -3.11 12.14
CA ILE A 85 -6.87 -3.93 13.36
C ILE A 85 -8.25 -4.01 14.04
N GLU A 86 -9.28 -3.35 13.50
CA GLU A 86 -10.64 -3.34 14.07
C GLU A 86 -11.43 -4.63 13.79
N LYS A 87 -11.01 -5.42 12.79
CA LYS A 87 -11.75 -6.61 12.32
C LYS A 87 -10.79 -7.70 11.87
N THR A 88 -11.10 -8.97 12.17
CA THR A 88 -10.33 -10.13 11.68
C THR A 88 -11.02 -10.77 10.46
N PRO A 89 -10.29 -11.08 9.37
CA PRO A 89 -8.85 -10.82 9.17
C PRO A 89 -8.56 -9.31 9.06
N TRP A 90 -7.40 -8.86 9.55
CA TRP A 90 -7.03 -7.43 9.54
C TRP A 90 -6.92 -6.88 8.12
N ASP A 91 -6.51 -7.74 7.19
CA ASP A 91 -6.35 -7.37 5.80
C ASP A 91 -7.32 -8.10 4.87
N GLU A 92 -8.44 -7.43 4.57
CA GLU A 92 -9.57 -8.01 3.84
C GLU A 92 -9.45 -7.88 2.32
N HIS A 93 -8.50 -7.08 1.81
CA HIS A 93 -8.34 -6.81 0.38
C HIS A 93 -9.65 -6.40 -0.32
N LEU A 94 -10.29 -5.36 0.22
CA LEU A 94 -11.57 -4.85 -0.24
C LEU A 94 -11.41 -3.79 -1.37
N PRO A 95 -12.49 -3.47 -2.10
CA PRO A 95 -12.48 -2.36 -3.05
C PRO A 95 -12.14 -1.03 -2.35
N ILE A 96 -11.57 -0.07 -3.08
CA ILE A 96 -10.98 1.14 -2.46
C ILE A 96 -12.00 2.03 -1.72
N PHE A 97 -13.30 1.86 -1.99
CA PHE A 97 -14.39 2.57 -1.32
C PHE A 97 -15.07 1.74 -0.23
N THR A 98 -14.46 0.63 0.19
CA THR A 98 -15.02 -0.31 1.16
C THR A 98 -13.94 -0.62 2.18
N GLY A 99 -13.90 0.14 3.27
CA GLY A 99 -12.89 0.04 4.32
C GLY A 99 -12.61 1.42 4.91
N LEU A 100 -11.53 1.53 5.68
CA LEU A 100 -11.20 2.74 6.44
C LEU A 100 -10.16 3.64 5.75
N ILE A 101 -9.49 3.16 4.70
CA ILE A 101 -8.48 3.94 3.98
C ILE A 101 -9.17 4.94 3.04
N ASP A 102 -8.98 6.24 3.26
CA ASP A 102 -9.53 7.28 2.38
C ASP A 102 -8.57 7.62 1.23
N TYR A 103 -8.74 6.93 0.11
CA TYR A 103 -7.95 7.15 -1.10
C TYR A 103 -8.11 8.53 -1.74
N ARG A 104 -9.12 9.34 -1.37
CA ARG A 104 -9.21 10.72 -1.87
C ARG A 104 -8.16 11.61 -1.20
N GLU A 105 -7.88 11.36 0.07
CA GLU A 105 -6.84 12.07 0.80
C GLU A 105 -5.46 11.58 0.35
N LEU A 106 -5.31 10.28 0.10
CA LEU A 106 -4.03 9.66 -0.26
C LEU A 106 -3.69 9.70 -1.76
N GLN A 107 -4.57 10.23 -2.62
CA GLN A 107 -4.35 10.23 -4.08
C GLN A 107 -3.03 10.88 -4.50
N HIS A 108 -2.53 11.84 -3.71
CA HIS A 108 -1.28 12.54 -3.96
C HIS A 108 -0.03 11.70 -3.67
N LEU A 109 -0.19 10.58 -2.95
CA LEU A 109 0.87 9.62 -2.64
C LEU A 109 0.95 8.49 -3.68
N ILE A 110 -0.05 8.36 -4.55
CA ILE A 110 -0.09 7.32 -5.57
C ILE A 110 0.95 7.62 -6.66
N ILE A 111 1.99 6.80 -6.70
CA ILE A 111 3.13 6.90 -7.61
C ILE A 111 3.49 5.53 -8.19
N GLY A 112 4.47 5.48 -9.10
CA GLY A 112 4.95 4.24 -9.71
C GLY A 112 4.49 4.05 -11.15
N ARG A 113 5.14 3.12 -11.85
CA ARG A 113 4.89 2.90 -13.29
C ARG A 113 3.62 2.09 -13.54
N ASN A 114 3.39 1.09 -12.69
CA ASN A 114 2.23 0.21 -12.71
C ASN A 114 1.66 0.14 -11.30
N ILE A 115 0.35 -0.05 -11.20
CA ILE A 115 -0.39 -0.23 -9.96
C ILE A 115 -1.21 -1.51 -10.10
N ILE A 116 -1.23 -2.35 -9.07
CA ILE A 116 -2.12 -3.51 -8.98
C ILE A 116 -3.26 -3.16 -8.01
N LEU A 117 -4.50 -3.39 -8.44
CA LEU A 117 -5.62 -3.44 -7.50
C LEU A 117 -5.69 -4.86 -6.93
N GLU A 118 -5.18 -5.06 -5.71
CA GLU A 118 -5.14 -6.37 -5.06
C GLU A 118 -6.44 -6.60 -4.26
N ILE A 119 -7.56 -6.72 -4.97
CA ILE A 119 -8.89 -6.91 -4.36
C ILE A 119 -9.23 -8.41 -4.37
N ARG A 120 -9.48 -9.01 -3.20
CA ARG A 120 -9.81 -10.43 -3.04
C ARG A 120 -11.31 -10.68 -2.86
N SER A 121 -12.06 -9.67 -2.41
CA SER A 121 -13.51 -9.78 -2.22
C SER A 121 -14.21 -8.47 -2.59
N GLY A 122 -15.43 -8.55 -3.09
CA GLY A 122 -16.21 -7.38 -3.50
C GLY A 122 -17.12 -7.66 -4.68
N SER A 123 -18.04 -6.72 -4.96
CA SER A 123 -18.89 -6.79 -6.15
C SER A 123 -18.17 -6.29 -7.40
N THR A 124 -18.63 -6.70 -8.57
CA THR A 124 -18.17 -6.15 -9.86
C THR A 124 -18.27 -4.63 -9.90
N ASP A 125 -19.32 -4.06 -9.30
CA ASP A 125 -19.51 -2.61 -9.21
C ASP A 125 -18.45 -1.94 -8.32
N GLY A 126 -18.11 -2.55 -7.19
CA GLY A 126 -17.07 -2.05 -6.29
C GLY A 126 -15.68 -2.04 -6.96
N ILE A 127 -15.34 -3.12 -7.65
CA ILE A 127 -14.09 -3.22 -8.41
C ILE A 127 -14.08 -2.19 -9.56
N SER A 128 -15.19 -2.08 -10.31
CA SER A 128 -15.32 -1.12 -11.42
C SER A 128 -15.20 0.33 -10.93
N ALA A 129 -15.83 0.66 -9.81
CA ALA A 129 -15.71 1.99 -9.20
C ALA A 129 -14.27 2.28 -8.76
N SER A 130 -13.57 1.29 -8.21
CA SER A 130 -12.17 1.42 -7.81
C SER A 130 -11.28 1.72 -9.00
N LEU A 131 -11.42 0.95 -10.08
CA LEU A 131 -10.69 1.17 -11.34
C LEU A 131 -10.95 2.54 -11.95
N GLU A 132 -12.21 2.98 -11.99
CA GLU A 132 -12.55 4.27 -12.59
C GLU A 132 -12.02 5.46 -11.78
N PHE A 133 -11.92 5.33 -10.45
CA PHE A 133 -11.22 6.30 -9.60
C PHE A 133 -9.72 6.31 -9.87
N MET A 134 -9.05 5.15 -9.88
CA MET A 134 -7.61 5.06 -10.15
C MET A 134 -7.24 5.56 -11.55
N LYS A 135 -8.16 5.49 -12.51
CA LYS A 135 -8.00 6.07 -13.86
C LYS A 135 -8.25 7.58 -13.92
N GLY A 136 -8.55 8.23 -12.80
CA GLY A 136 -8.85 9.66 -12.72
C GLY A 136 -10.19 10.08 -13.33
N LYS A 137 -11.08 9.13 -13.64
CA LYS A 137 -12.38 9.42 -14.28
C LYS A 137 -13.48 9.75 -13.28
N LYS A 138 -13.24 9.50 -11.99
CA LYS A 138 -14.17 9.78 -10.90
C LYS A 138 -13.49 10.69 -9.88
N ARG A 139 -13.74 12.00 -9.94
CA ARG A 139 -13.39 12.92 -8.85
C ARG A 139 -14.47 12.81 -7.78
N LEU A 140 -14.09 12.38 -6.58
CA LEU A 140 -14.99 12.35 -5.42
C LEU A 140 -14.56 13.42 -4.42
N ALA A 141 -15.54 14.11 -3.86
CA ALA A 141 -15.29 15.00 -2.72
C ALA A 141 -14.78 14.19 -1.52
N PRO A 142 -13.88 14.75 -0.69
CA PRO A 142 -13.47 14.16 0.59
C PRO A 142 -14.68 13.70 1.40
N LEU A 143 -14.52 12.67 2.25
CA LEU A 143 -15.56 12.37 3.24
C LEU A 143 -15.79 13.63 4.08
N ALA A 144 -17.06 14.01 4.24
CA ALA A 144 -17.40 15.07 5.18
C ALA A 144 -16.84 14.66 6.55
N SER A 145 -16.03 15.53 7.16
CA SER A 145 -15.58 15.34 8.53
C SER A 145 -16.80 15.12 9.40
N VAL A 146 -16.90 13.95 10.02
CA VAL A 146 -17.89 13.71 11.07
C VAL A 146 -17.46 14.60 12.23
N ALA A 147 -18.22 15.67 12.46
CA ALA A 147 -18.01 16.60 13.56
C ALA A 147 -18.37 15.96 14.91
#